data_AF-A0A0G0TK97-F1
#
_entry.id   AF-A0A0G0TK97-F1
#
_cell.length_a   1.000
_cell.length_b   1.000
_cell.length_c   1.000
_cell.angle_alpha   90.00
_cell.angle_beta   90.00
_cell.angle_gamma   90.00
#
_symmetry.space_group_name_H-M   'P 1'
#
loop_
_entity.id
_entity.type
_entity.pdbx_description
1 polymer ?
#
loop_
_entity_poly.entity_id
_entity_poly.type
_entity_poly.pdbx_seq_one_letter_code
_entity_poly.pdbx_strand_id
1 'polypeptide(L)'
;MNKKYATKIVIGIVLVVVVGGIYWWQRGDALLVQPRLDTEDIVENRATNALEAVVDVANELSGITSGAVFTFEVDNLDGRSANFGIVQYTDEVRGERIVEEHMVVFREIGASTNNTAEVDKATNQVISMHRSVPDFATGSVLTTDKLEATARQFVERVYPEFANGAGLEFDPGSKSAPGKDTNHFFRWNDKQFAVPNGLEMDLPPFIQVGITASGFIFSYNNTVELYHNLPKESLRALCGFVEMPKTDDSLLDREKGIVKVWFTEYEPFQIRYLILPLEPENDFEGCSESAKTYLRHLPNDSDKN
;
A
#
# COMPACT_ATOMS: atom_id res chain seq x y z
N MET A 1 -30.70 37.58 56.98
CA MET A 1 -31.11 36.99 55.68
C MET A 1 -32.31 36.08 55.90
N ASN A 2 -33.43 36.34 55.23
CA ASN A 2 -34.71 35.68 55.51
C ASN A 2 -34.66 34.19 55.13
N LYS A 3 -34.81 33.27 56.09
CA LYS A 3 -34.75 31.80 55.88
C LYS A 3 -35.61 31.30 54.72
N LYS A 4 -36.76 31.96 54.46
CA LYS A 4 -37.66 31.64 53.34
C LYS A 4 -37.06 31.87 51.94
N TYR A 5 -36.13 32.80 51.77
CA TYR A 5 -35.48 33.06 50.47
C TYR A 5 -34.33 32.10 50.21
N ALA A 6 -33.58 31.72 51.25
CA ALA A 6 -32.51 30.74 51.15
C ALA A 6 -33.03 29.36 50.69
N THR A 7 -34.17 28.90 51.23
CA THR A 7 -34.76 27.62 50.82
C THR A 7 -35.24 27.61 49.37
N LYS A 8 -35.77 28.72 48.84
CA LYS A 8 -36.21 28.82 47.44
C LYS A 8 -35.03 28.81 46.46
N ILE A 9 -33.92 29.44 46.82
CA ILE A 9 -32.70 29.45 46.00
C ILE A 9 -32.09 28.04 45.94
N VAL A 10 -32.03 27.33 47.06
CA VAL A 10 -31.49 25.96 47.11
C VAL A 10 -32.35 25.00 46.29
N ILE A 11 -33.68 25.08 46.39
CA ILE A 11 -34.58 24.25 45.57
C ILE A 11 -34.42 24.55 44.08
N GLY A 12 -34.25 25.82 43.70
CA GLY A 12 -34.00 26.22 42.31
C GLY A 12 -32.70 25.64 41.76
N ILE A 13 -31.60 25.69 42.53
CA ILE A 13 -30.31 25.14 42.11
C ILE A 13 -30.39 23.61 41.97
N VAL A 14 -31.04 22.91 42.92
CA VAL A 14 -31.21 21.45 42.84
C VAL A 14 -32.03 21.07 41.61
N LEU A 15 -33.09 21.81 41.28
CA LEU A 15 -33.87 21.56 40.07
C LEU A 15 -33.06 21.77 38.79
N VAL A 16 -32.22 22.80 38.71
CA VAL A 16 -31.36 23.02 37.54
C VAL A 16 -30.32 21.91 37.39
N VAL A 17 -29.72 21.45 38.49
CA VAL A 17 -28.75 20.34 38.47
C VAL A 17 -29.41 19.01 38.09
N VAL A 18 -30.61 18.73 38.62
CA VAL A 18 -31.34 17.50 38.31
C VAL A 18 -31.84 17.50 36.86
N VAL A 19 -32.42 18.61 36.38
CA VAL A 19 -32.87 18.72 34.99
C VAL A 19 -31.69 18.70 34.03
N GLY A 20 -30.58 19.37 34.37
CA GLY A 20 -29.33 19.31 33.61
C GLY A 20 -28.74 17.91 33.55
N GLY A 21 -28.73 17.19 34.68
CA GLY A 21 -28.27 15.80 34.77
C GLY A 21 -29.15 14.82 34.00
N ILE A 22 -30.48 14.97 34.06
CA ILE A 22 -31.41 14.14 33.27
C ILE A 22 -31.29 14.44 31.78
N TYR A 23 -31.14 15.71 31.38
CA TYR A 23 -30.90 16.09 29.99
C TYR A 23 -29.59 15.51 29.47
N TRP A 24 -28.53 15.55 30.28
CA TRP A 24 -27.22 14.97 29.93
C TRP A 24 -27.25 13.44 29.93
N TRP A 25 -28.03 12.80 30.79
CA TRP A 25 -28.18 11.33 30.81
C TRP A 25 -29.05 10.83 29.63
N GLN A 26 -30.10 11.56 29.26
CA GLN A 26 -30.96 11.20 28.11
C GLN A 26 -30.32 11.51 26.75
N ARG A 27 -29.38 12.46 26.67
CA ARG A 27 -28.68 12.83 25.42
C ARG A 27 -27.18 12.50 25.40
N GLY A 28 -26.61 11.98 26.48
CA GLY A 28 -25.20 11.60 26.57
C GLY A 28 -24.83 10.53 25.54
N ASP A 29 -25.75 9.60 25.30
CA ASP A 29 -25.59 8.58 24.25
C ASP A 29 -25.60 9.17 22.83
N ALA A 30 -26.22 10.34 22.61
CA ALA A 30 -26.22 11.03 21.32
C ALA A 30 -24.93 11.84 21.05
N LEU A 31 -24.09 12.07 22.07
CA LEU A 31 -22.78 12.71 21.95
C LEU A 31 -21.61 11.71 21.89
N LEU A 32 -21.87 10.44 22.22
CA LEU A 32 -20.90 9.34 22.11
C LEU A 32 -21.00 8.57 20.79
N VAL A 33 -22.02 8.85 19.98
CA VAL A 33 -22.02 8.50 18.56
C VAL A 33 -21.34 9.66 17.81
N GLN A 34 -20.00 9.67 17.83
CA GLN A 34 -19.29 10.33 16.74
C GLN A 34 -19.75 9.64 15.44
N PRO A 35 -20.04 10.39 14.36
CA PRO A 35 -20.51 9.77 13.14
C PRO A 35 -19.41 8.87 12.59
N ARG A 36 -19.69 7.58 12.42
CA ARG A 36 -18.90 6.71 11.52
C ARG A 36 -18.81 7.28 10.09
N LEU A 37 -19.69 8.22 9.75
CA LEU A 37 -19.80 8.92 8.47
C LEU A 37 -18.57 9.76 8.09
N ASP A 38 -17.73 10.22 9.03
CA ASP A 38 -16.56 11.04 8.63
C ASP A 38 -15.34 10.22 8.19
N THR A 39 -15.21 8.95 8.62
CA THR A 39 -13.97 8.19 8.34
C THR A 39 -14.03 7.47 6.99
N GLU A 40 -15.17 6.90 6.63
CA GLU A 40 -15.35 6.24 5.34
C GLU A 40 -15.28 7.25 4.19
N ASP A 41 -15.97 8.39 4.32
CA ASP A 41 -15.90 9.47 3.32
C ASP A 41 -14.48 10.02 3.15
N ILE A 42 -13.69 10.13 4.23
CA ILE A 42 -12.29 10.56 4.15
C ILE A 42 -11.43 9.53 3.41
N VAL A 43 -11.61 8.24 3.72
CA VAL A 43 -10.88 7.15 3.04
C VAL A 43 -11.25 7.11 1.56
N GLU A 44 -12.55 7.20 1.24
CA GLU A 44 -13.05 7.24 -0.12
C GLU A 44 -12.47 8.40 -0.92
N ASN A 45 -12.52 9.61 -0.36
CA ASN A 45 -12.01 10.81 -1.03
C ASN A 45 -10.50 10.75 -1.24
N ARG A 46 -9.73 10.27 -0.25
CA ARG A 46 -8.27 10.15 -0.40
C ARG A 46 -7.90 9.12 -1.46
N ALA A 47 -8.55 7.95 -1.44
CA ALA A 47 -8.31 6.91 -2.43
C ALA A 47 -8.71 7.36 -3.84
N THR A 48 -9.84 8.05 -3.97
CA THR A 48 -10.32 8.60 -5.24
C THR A 48 -9.32 9.61 -5.80
N ASN A 49 -8.86 10.57 -4.98
CA ASN A 49 -7.88 11.57 -5.41
C ASN A 49 -6.53 10.94 -5.81
N ALA A 50 -6.09 9.89 -5.11
CA ALA A 50 -4.87 9.17 -5.47
C ALA A 50 -4.99 8.47 -6.82
N LEU A 51 -6.11 7.77 -7.04
CA LEU A 51 -6.37 7.11 -8.32
C LEU A 51 -6.52 8.12 -9.46
N GLU A 52 -7.20 9.24 -9.23
CA GLU A 52 -7.35 10.32 -10.21
C GLU A 52 -6.00 10.89 -10.62
N ALA A 53 -5.10 11.18 -9.66
CA ALA A 53 -3.75 11.66 -9.95
C ALA A 53 -2.96 10.69 -10.84
N VAL A 54 -3.06 9.37 -10.60
CA VAL A 54 -2.40 8.36 -11.44
C VAL A 54 -3.04 8.28 -12.83
N VAL A 55 -4.37 8.34 -12.91
CA VAL A 55 -5.11 8.36 -14.19
C VAL A 55 -4.74 9.60 -15.00
N ASP A 56 -4.56 10.76 -14.37
CA ASP A 56 -4.17 12.01 -15.01
C ASP A 56 -2.77 11.93 -15.62
N VAL A 57 -1.79 11.38 -14.88
CA VAL A 57 -0.45 11.14 -15.44
C VAL A 57 -0.52 10.16 -16.61
N ALA A 58 -1.32 9.10 -16.50
CA ALA A 58 -1.53 8.15 -17.60
C ALA A 58 -2.14 8.84 -18.83
N ASN A 59 -3.12 9.73 -18.64
CA ASN A 59 -3.79 10.48 -19.69
C ASN A 59 -2.84 11.47 -20.38
N GLU A 60 -2.09 12.24 -19.60
CA GLU A 60 -1.10 13.20 -20.09
C GLU A 60 -0.07 12.51 -21.00
N LEU A 61 0.51 11.40 -20.52
CA LEU A 61 1.51 10.64 -21.28
C LEU A 61 0.92 9.90 -22.49
N SER A 62 -0.38 9.59 -22.45
CA SER A 62 -1.12 9.06 -23.59
C SER A 62 -1.54 10.14 -24.60
N GLY A 63 -1.19 11.42 -24.37
CA GLY A 63 -1.52 12.55 -25.24
C GLY A 63 -2.97 13.03 -25.15
N ILE A 64 -3.70 12.65 -24.10
CA ILE A 64 -5.10 13.05 -23.89
C ILE A 64 -5.13 14.40 -23.17
N THR A 65 -5.53 15.46 -23.88
CA THR A 65 -5.44 16.84 -23.40
C THR A 65 -6.77 17.48 -22.99
N SER A 66 -7.91 16.84 -23.30
CA SER A 66 -9.21 17.18 -22.70
C SER A 66 -10.24 16.10 -23.01
N GLY A 67 -10.94 15.58 -22.00
CA GLY A 67 -12.13 14.73 -22.17
C GLY A 67 -12.01 13.28 -21.69
N ALA A 68 -10.86 12.81 -21.20
CA ALA A 68 -10.84 11.57 -20.42
C ALA A 68 -11.42 11.87 -19.04
N VAL A 69 -12.66 11.41 -18.83
CA VAL A 69 -13.34 11.48 -17.55
C VAL A 69 -12.72 10.39 -16.66
N PHE A 70 -12.46 10.71 -15.40
CA PHE A 70 -12.23 9.68 -14.39
C PHE A 70 -13.44 8.75 -14.35
N THR A 71 -13.30 7.52 -14.84
CA THR A 71 -14.41 6.57 -15.03
C THR A 71 -14.49 5.53 -13.92
N PHE A 72 -13.94 5.79 -12.74
CA PHE A 72 -13.96 4.82 -11.64
C PHE A 72 -14.98 5.23 -10.58
N GLU A 73 -15.63 4.24 -9.98
CA GLU A 73 -16.42 4.40 -8.76
C GLU A 73 -15.99 3.36 -7.73
N VAL A 74 -16.13 3.69 -6.45
CA VAL A 74 -15.79 2.77 -5.36
C VAL A 74 -16.78 1.61 -5.32
N ASP A 75 -16.24 0.40 -5.34
CA ASP A 75 -16.98 -0.86 -5.23
C ASP A 75 -16.88 -1.41 -3.80
N ASN A 76 -15.71 -1.32 -3.17
CA ASN A 76 -15.47 -1.80 -1.82
C ASN A 76 -14.39 -0.98 -1.09
N LEU A 77 -14.71 -0.39 0.07
CA LEU A 77 -13.77 0.40 0.90
C LEU A 77 -12.82 -0.44 1.77
N ASP A 78 -13.01 -1.76 1.79
CA ASP A 78 -12.24 -2.70 2.60
C ASP A 78 -12.06 -4.05 1.88
N GLY A 79 -11.68 -3.97 0.61
CA GLY A 79 -11.36 -5.13 -0.21
C GLY A 79 -10.02 -5.75 0.18
N ARG A 80 -9.79 -6.98 -0.30
CA ARG A 80 -8.52 -7.69 -0.14
C ARG A 80 -7.95 -7.97 -1.52
N SER A 81 -6.64 -7.80 -1.68
CA SER A 81 -5.96 -8.18 -2.93
C SER A 81 -6.04 -9.69 -3.13
N ALA A 82 -6.42 -10.12 -4.33
CA ALA A 82 -6.37 -11.53 -4.72
C ALA A 82 -4.97 -11.97 -5.16
N ASN A 83 -4.06 -11.02 -5.45
CA ASN A 83 -2.79 -11.28 -6.14
C ASN A 83 -1.56 -10.97 -5.29
N PHE A 84 -1.74 -10.45 -4.08
CA PHE A 84 -0.67 -10.19 -3.15
C PHE A 84 -0.97 -10.90 -1.83
N GLY A 85 0.07 -11.40 -1.20
CA GLY A 85 0.05 -11.92 0.16
C GLY A 85 1.42 -12.48 0.53
N ILE A 86 1.71 -12.46 1.84
CA ILE A 86 2.70 -13.35 2.43
C ILE A 86 1.93 -14.39 3.24
N VAL A 87 2.22 -15.64 2.95
CA VAL A 87 1.51 -16.79 3.47
C VAL A 87 2.48 -17.65 4.26
N GLN A 88 2.06 -18.08 5.45
CA GLN A 88 2.72 -19.14 6.18
C GLN A 88 1.97 -20.45 5.92
N TYR A 89 2.63 -21.42 5.29
CA TYR A 89 2.06 -22.76 5.12
C TYR A 89 2.26 -23.60 6.37
N THR A 90 1.15 -24.06 6.94
CA THR A 90 1.13 -25.00 8.07
C THR A 90 1.22 -26.45 7.61
N ASP A 91 0.78 -26.71 6.37
CA ASP A 91 0.98 -27.95 5.60
C ASP A 91 0.89 -27.63 4.08
N GLU A 92 1.01 -28.65 3.21
CA GLU A 92 0.99 -28.49 1.73
C GLU A 92 -0.30 -27.88 1.16
N VAL A 93 -1.36 -27.70 1.97
CA VAL A 93 -2.68 -27.24 1.51
C VAL A 93 -3.19 -26.04 2.33
N ARG A 94 -2.79 -25.90 3.59
CA ARG A 94 -3.28 -24.87 4.53
C ARG A 94 -2.25 -23.79 4.74
N GLY A 95 -2.47 -22.66 4.07
CA GLY A 95 -1.76 -21.41 4.29
C GLY A 95 -2.55 -20.43 5.16
N GLU A 96 -1.89 -19.77 6.10
CA GLU A 96 -2.39 -18.61 6.82
C GLU A 96 -1.79 -17.33 6.22
N ARG A 97 -2.64 -16.37 5.85
CA ARG A 97 -2.17 -15.05 5.39
C ARG A 97 -1.71 -14.26 6.60
N ILE A 98 -0.40 -14.07 6.70
CA ILE A 98 0.22 -13.27 7.78
C ILE A 98 0.24 -11.78 7.45
N VAL A 99 0.02 -11.44 6.17
CA VAL A 99 -0.26 -10.08 5.71
C VAL A 99 -1.68 -10.06 5.15
N GLU A 100 -2.53 -9.25 5.76
CA GLU A 100 -3.84 -8.90 5.21
C GLU A 100 -3.77 -7.46 4.69
N GLU A 101 -3.61 -7.23 3.38
CA GLU A 101 -3.83 -5.88 2.87
C GLU A 101 -5.31 -5.57 2.75
N HIS A 102 -5.61 -4.32 3.08
CA HIS A 102 -6.91 -3.72 2.91
C HIS A 102 -6.81 -2.65 1.81
N MET A 103 -7.61 -2.82 0.77
CA MET A 103 -7.64 -1.96 -0.40
C MET A 103 -8.99 -1.25 -0.50
N VAL A 104 -8.98 -0.01 -0.95
CA VAL A 104 -10.15 0.58 -1.59
C VAL A 104 -10.16 0.09 -3.03
N VAL A 105 -11.19 -0.69 -3.38
CA VAL A 105 -11.39 -1.27 -4.70
C VAL A 105 -12.37 -0.41 -5.47
N PHE A 106 -11.94 -0.05 -6.68
CA PHE A 106 -12.72 0.68 -7.65
C PHE A 106 -13.10 -0.22 -8.82
N ARG A 107 -14.26 0.04 -9.39
CA ARG A 107 -14.69 -0.54 -10.68
C ARG A 107 -14.83 0.55 -11.72
N GLU A 108 -14.48 0.24 -12.96
CA GLU A 108 -14.70 1.17 -14.07
C GLU A 108 -16.18 1.19 -14.49
N ILE A 109 -16.78 2.38 -14.52
CA ILE A 109 -18.16 2.65 -14.91
C ILE A 109 -18.33 2.30 -16.40
N GLY A 110 -19.29 1.42 -16.69
CA GLY A 110 -19.64 1.04 -18.06
C GLY A 110 -18.71 0.03 -18.72
N ALA A 111 -17.71 -0.49 -17.98
CA ALA A 111 -16.84 -1.56 -18.43
C ALA A 111 -17.32 -2.96 -17.99
N SER A 112 -16.71 -4.01 -18.55
CA SER A 112 -16.91 -5.38 -18.05
C SER A 112 -16.26 -5.57 -16.68
N THR A 113 -16.67 -6.61 -15.96
CA THR A 113 -16.31 -6.92 -14.55
C THR A 113 -14.81 -7.09 -14.26
N ASN A 114 -13.93 -6.91 -15.23
CA ASN A 114 -12.49 -7.16 -15.10
C ASN A 114 -11.66 -5.87 -15.01
N ASN A 115 -12.27 -4.70 -15.16
CA ASN A 115 -11.57 -3.41 -15.07
C ASN A 115 -11.75 -2.83 -13.67
N THR A 116 -10.77 -3.15 -12.83
CA THR A 116 -10.71 -2.69 -11.45
C THR A 116 -9.44 -1.89 -11.21
N ALA A 117 -9.48 -1.06 -10.18
CA ALA A 117 -8.31 -0.42 -9.63
C ALA A 117 -8.30 -0.61 -8.10
N GLU A 118 -7.12 -0.67 -7.52
CA GLU A 118 -6.93 -0.92 -6.09
C GLU A 118 -5.99 0.14 -5.54
N VAL A 119 -6.42 0.79 -4.46
CA VAL A 119 -5.64 1.77 -3.72
C VAL A 119 -5.43 1.25 -2.31
N ASP A 120 -4.19 1.20 -1.86
CA ASP A 120 -3.88 0.76 -0.50
C ASP A 120 -4.51 1.73 0.52
N LYS A 121 -5.29 1.17 1.44
CA LYS A 121 -6.09 1.96 2.38
C LYS A 121 -5.21 2.70 3.39
N ALA A 122 -4.04 2.17 3.72
CA ALA A 122 -3.15 2.76 4.72
C ALA A 122 -2.32 3.92 4.14
N THR A 123 -1.75 3.72 2.96
CA THR A 123 -0.80 4.65 2.32
C THR A 123 -1.45 5.57 1.29
N ASN A 124 -2.65 5.24 0.79
CA ASN A 124 -3.30 5.87 -0.36
C ASN A 124 -2.49 5.76 -1.66
N GLN A 125 -1.63 4.74 -1.77
CA GLN A 125 -0.88 4.48 -2.98
C GLN A 125 -1.69 3.60 -3.94
N VAL A 126 -1.64 3.92 -5.22
CA VAL A 126 -2.33 3.13 -6.25
C VAL A 126 -1.52 1.86 -6.52
N ILE A 127 -2.08 0.71 -6.19
CA ILE A 127 -1.43 -0.59 -6.33
C ILE A 127 -1.72 -1.18 -7.69
N SER A 128 -2.96 -1.05 -8.16
CA SER A 128 -3.36 -1.54 -9.47
C SER A 128 -4.35 -0.59 -10.13
N MET A 129 -4.29 -0.51 -11.45
CA MET A 129 -5.25 0.21 -12.27
C MET A 129 -5.42 -0.56 -13.57
N HIS A 130 -6.67 -0.93 -13.90
CA HIS A 130 -7.05 -1.49 -15.19
C HIS A 130 -8.23 -0.72 -15.75
N ARG A 131 -8.07 -0.17 -16.95
CA ARG A 131 -9.09 0.62 -17.64
C ARG A 131 -9.34 0.15 -19.06
N SER A 132 -10.52 0.43 -19.57
CA SER A 132 -10.90 0.14 -20.95
C SER A 132 -10.00 0.89 -21.91
N VAL A 133 -9.61 0.24 -23.00
CA VAL A 133 -8.93 0.91 -24.11
C VAL A 133 -10.01 1.61 -24.95
N PRO A 134 -10.05 2.94 -24.99
CA PRO A 134 -11.07 3.65 -25.75
C PRO A 134 -10.79 3.59 -27.25
N ASP A 135 -11.82 3.71 -28.08
CA ASP A 135 -11.68 3.63 -29.54
C ASP A 135 -10.73 4.70 -30.10
N PHE A 136 -10.67 5.90 -29.51
CA PHE A 136 -9.73 6.95 -29.95
C PHE A 136 -8.27 6.61 -29.67
N ALA A 137 -8.00 5.63 -28.80
CA ALA A 137 -6.65 5.13 -28.57
C ALA A 137 -6.16 4.26 -29.73
N THR A 138 -6.85 4.14 -30.86
CA THR A 138 -6.31 3.52 -32.08
C THR A 138 -5.52 4.54 -32.91
N GLY A 139 -4.38 4.99 -32.37
CA GLY A 139 -3.45 5.91 -33.03
C GLY A 139 -2.42 5.21 -33.93
N SER A 140 -1.47 5.99 -34.46
CA SER A 140 -0.31 5.45 -35.17
C SER A 140 0.53 4.58 -34.23
N VAL A 141 0.96 3.42 -34.73
CA VAL A 141 1.83 2.50 -33.97
C VAL A 141 3.17 3.16 -33.66
N LEU A 142 3.51 3.21 -32.38
CA LEU A 142 4.79 3.65 -31.85
C LEU A 142 5.78 2.47 -31.83
N THR A 143 7.07 2.78 -31.80
CA THR A 143 8.12 1.76 -31.64
C THR A 143 8.15 1.25 -30.20
N THR A 144 8.58 0.00 -30.01
CA THR A 144 8.73 -0.59 -28.66
C THR A 144 9.56 0.29 -27.74
N ASP A 145 10.68 0.86 -28.22
CA ASP A 145 11.53 1.76 -27.42
C ASP A 145 10.79 3.02 -26.95
N LYS A 146 9.91 3.58 -27.78
CA LYS A 146 9.10 4.74 -27.39
C LYS A 146 8.03 4.35 -26.37
N LEU A 147 7.45 3.17 -26.53
CA LEU A 147 6.46 2.65 -25.58
C LEU A 147 7.10 2.33 -24.22
N GLU A 148 8.30 1.74 -24.21
CA GLU A 148 9.06 1.51 -22.98
C GLU A 148 9.41 2.83 -22.30
N ALA A 149 9.92 3.81 -23.04
CA ALA A 149 10.25 5.12 -22.49
C ALA A 149 9.03 5.82 -21.89
N THR A 150 7.87 5.71 -22.54
CA THR A 150 6.60 6.25 -22.03
C THR A 150 6.16 5.53 -20.76
N ALA A 151 6.22 4.20 -20.74
CA ALA A 151 5.90 3.39 -19.57
C ALA A 151 6.84 3.68 -18.39
N ARG A 152 8.13 3.85 -18.66
CA ARG A 152 9.14 4.21 -17.66
C ARG A 152 8.87 5.60 -17.09
N GLN A 153 8.62 6.59 -17.94
CA GLN A 153 8.27 7.94 -17.51
C GLN A 153 7.00 7.97 -16.67
N PHE A 154 6.01 7.13 -17.00
CA PHE A 154 4.82 6.96 -16.19
C PHE A 154 5.16 6.46 -14.78
N VAL A 155 5.92 5.36 -14.68
CA VAL A 155 6.34 4.81 -13.37
C VAL A 155 7.14 5.81 -12.56
N GLU A 156 8.09 6.53 -13.17
CA GLU A 156 8.91 7.55 -12.49
C GLU A 156 8.08 8.69 -11.89
N ARG A 157 6.93 9.02 -12.49
CA ARG A 157 6.04 10.08 -12.00
C ARG A 157 5.09 9.59 -10.90
N VAL A 158 4.58 8.37 -11.01
CA VAL A 158 3.60 7.82 -10.05
C VAL A 158 4.27 7.10 -8.87
N TYR A 159 5.51 6.66 -9.03
CA TYR A 159 6.33 6.03 -8.00
C TYR A 159 7.76 6.60 -8.03
N PRO A 160 8.01 7.78 -7.43
CA PRO A 160 9.29 8.46 -7.50
C PRO A 160 10.49 7.67 -6.94
N GLU A 161 10.27 6.75 -6.00
CA GLU A 161 11.33 5.87 -5.48
C GLU A 161 11.94 5.00 -6.60
N PHE A 162 11.21 4.75 -7.70
CA PHE A 162 11.72 4.07 -8.89
C PHE A 162 12.96 4.74 -9.48
N ALA A 163 12.95 6.08 -9.58
CA ALA A 163 14.04 6.85 -10.19
C ALA A 163 15.30 6.87 -9.30
N ASN A 164 15.15 6.61 -8.01
CA ASN A 164 16.24 6.66 -7.02
C ASN A 164 17.00 5.34 -6.86
N GLY A 165 16.86 4.41 -7.82
CA GLY A 165 17.64 3.17 -7.83
C GLY A 165 17.06 2.07 -6.95
N ALA A 166 15.75 1.84 -7.03
CA ALA A 166 15.00 0.81 -6.30
C ALA A 166 15.48 -0.66 -6.52
N GLY A 167 16.63 -0.91 -7.17
CA GLY A 167 17.17 -2.25 -7.41
C GLY A 167 16.34 -3.08 -8.40
N LEU A 168 15.41 -2.45 -9.11
CA LEU A 168 14.47 -3.15 -9.98
C LEU A 168 15.12 -3.53 -11.31
N GLU A 169 14.98 -4.80 -11.68
CA GLU A 169 15.49 -5.34 -12.93
C GLU A 169 14.41 -5.34 -14.00
N PHE A 170 14.70 -4.74 -15.15
CA PHE A 170 13.81 -4.79 -16.31
C PHE A 170 13.72 -6.22 -16.86
N ASP A 171 12.50 -6.72 -17.01
CA ASP A 171 12.21 -8.03 -17.59
C ASP A 171 11.65 -7.86 -19.01
N PRO A 172 12.46 -8.15 -20.05
CA PRO A 172 12.06 -7.95 -21.44
C PRO A 172 10.97 -8.93 -21.92
N GLY A 173 10.55 -9.89 -21.09
CA GLY A 173 9.49 -10.85 -21.40
C GLY A 173 8.09 -10.35 -21.04
N SER A 174 7.49 -9.51 -21.89
CA SER A 174 6.08 -9.16 -21.74
C SER A 174 5.19 -10.37 -22.05
N LYS A 175 4.16 -10.65 -21.24
CA LYS A 175 3.07 -11.56 -21.62
C LYS A 175 2.47 -11.06 -22.94
N SER A 176 2.86 -11.68 -24.06
CA SER A 176 2.09 -11.63 -25.30
C SER A 176 0.80 -12.40 -25.02
N ALA A 177 -0.25 -11.68 -24.62
CA ALA A 177 -1.57 -12.27 -24.52
C ALA A 177 -1.92 -12.82 -25.92
N PRO A 178 -2.17 -14.13 -26.07
CA PRO A 178 -2.49 -14.69 -27.37
C PRO A 178 -3.77 -14.04 -27.89
N GLY A 179 -3.68 -13.30 -29.00
CA GLY A 179 -4.84 -12.74 -29.71
C GLY A 179 -4.96 -11.22 -29.80
N LYS A 180 -4.03 -10.43 -29.25
CA LYS A 180 -3.96 -8.97 -29.50
C LYS A 180 -2.52 -8.52 -29.70
N ASP A 181 -2.02 -8.53 -30.93
CA ASP A 181 -0.72 -7.98 -31.37
C ASP A 181 -0.58 -6.45 -31.17
N THR A 182 -1.36 -5.85 -30.28
CA THR A 182 -1.55 -4.41 -30.10
C THR A 182 -1.30 -3.93 -28.67
N ASN A 183 -1.04 -4.82 -27.71
CA ASN A 183 -0.76 -4.44 -26.32
C ASN A 183 0.65 -4.89 -25.92
N HIS A 184 1.36 -4.02 -25.23
CA HIS A 184 2.70 -4.24 -24.70
C HIS A 184 2.66 -4.17 -23.17
N PHE A 185 3.45 -5.02 -22.51
CA PHE A 185 3.62 -4.97 -21.05
C PHE A 185 5.11 -4.77 -20.71
N PHE A 186 5.43 -3.70 -20.01
CA PHE A 186 6.78 -3.44 -19.53
C PHE A 186 6.83 -3.73 -18.05
N ARG A 187 7.75 -4.61 -17.63
CA ARG A 187 7.84 -5.09 -16.24
C ARG A 187 9.22 -4.85 -15.65
N TRP A 188 9.25 -4.42 -14.40
CA TRP A 188 10.43 -4.28 -13.57
C TRP A 188 10.22 -5.11 -12.30
N ASN A 189 11.10 -6.06 -12.01
CA ASN A 189 10.97 -6.95 -10.86
C ASN A 189 11.96 -6.56 -9.76
N ASP A 190 11.51 -6.64 -8.51
CA ASP A 190 12.41 -6.66 -7.35
C ASP A 190 12.77 -8.12 -7.04
N LYS A 191 13.85 -8.60 -7.67
CA LYS A 191 14.33 -9.97 -7.44
C LYS A 191 15.16 -10.12 -6.17
N GLN A 192 15.43 -9.01 -5.48
CA GLN A 192 16.29 -8.99 -4.31
C GLN A 192 15.48 -9.05 -3.01
N PHE A 193 14.21 -8.66 -3.03
CA PHE A 193 13.31 -8.86 -1.89
C PHE A 193 13.17 -10.36 -1.57
N ALA A 194 13.33 -10.70 -0.29
CA ALA A 194 13.23 -12.06 0.21
C ALA A 194 12.26 -12.16 1.39
N VAL A 195 11.60 -13.31 1.50
CA VAL A 195 10.88 -13.73 2.71
C VAL A 195 11.68 -14.83 3.41
N PRO A 196 11.70 -14.87 4.76
CA PRO A 196 12.33 -15.95 5.52
C PRO A 196 11.78 -17.33 5.16
N ASN A 197 12.60 -18.37 5.38
CA ASN A 197 12.17 -19.76 5.22
C ASN A 197 10.90 -20.06 6.05
N GLY A 198 9.96 -20.79 5.44
CA GLY A 198 8.66 -21.10 6.05
C GLY A 198 7.58 -20.05 5.74
N LEU A 199 7.95 -18.94 5.11
CA LEU A 199 7.04 -17.98 4.51
C LEU A 199 7.14 -18.04 3.00
N GLU A 200 6.00 -17.86 2.35
CA GLU A 200 5.87 -17.82 0.90
C GLU A 200 5.16 -16.54 0.48
N MET A 201 5.41 -16.13 -0.75
CA MET A 201 4.86 -14.93 -1.34
C MET A 201 4.09 -15.32 -2.60
N ASP A 202 2.85 -14.85 -2.71
CA ASP A 202 1.97 -15.21 -3.83
C ASP A 202 2.60 -14.79 -5.18
N LEU A 203 3.20 -13.59 -5.25
CA LEU A 203 3.93 -13.09 -6.41
C LEU A 203 5.13 -12.23 -5.96
N PRO A 204 6.35 -12.47 -6.49
CA PRO A 204 7.51 -11.59 -6.25
C PRO A 204 7.18 -10.12 -6.55
N PRO A 205 7.77 -9.13 -5.85
CA PRO A 205 7.43 -7.74 -6.05
C PRO A 205 7.79 -7.26 -7.46
N PHE A 206 6.90 -6.50 -8.08
CA PHE A 206 7.12 -5.96 -9.41
C PHE A 206 6.32 -4.70 -9.67
N ILE A 207 6.77 -3.96 -10.68
CA ILE A 207 6.02 -2.90 -11.33
C ILE A 207 5.77 -3.33 -12.77
N GLN A 208 4.53 -3.23 -13.25
CA GLN A 208 4.18 -3.55 -14.63
C GLN A 208 3.24 -2.49 -15.20
N VAL A 209 3.54 -2.04 -16.41
CA VAL A 209 2.69 -1.12 -17.18
C VAL A 209 2.23 -1.81 -18.46
N GLY A 210 0.91 -1.89 -18.65
CA GLY A 210 0.29 -2.26 -19.92
C GLY A 210 -0.04 -1.02 -20.74
N ILE A 211 0.46 -0.99 -21.97
CA ILE A 211 0.32 0.13 -22.91
C ILE A 211 -0.04 -0.39 -24.30
N THR A 212 -0.94 0.28 -25.00
CA THR A 212 -1.29 -0.07 -26.38
C THR A 212 -0.15 0.30 -27.33
N ALA A 213 -0.19 -0.24 -28.56
CA ALA A 213 0.76 0.08 -29.62
C ALA A 213 0.77 1.57 -30.00
N SER A 214 -0.30 2.31 -29.70
CA SER A 214 -0.45 3.74 -29.94
C SER A 214 0.01 4.62 -28.77
N GLY A 215 0.39 4.03 -27.63
CA GLY A 215 0.85 4.76 -26.45
C GLY A 215 -0.20 4.99 -25.35
N PHE A 216 -1.39 4.38 -25.42
CA PHE A 216 -2.38 4.51 -24.36
C PHE A 216 -2.08 3.55 -23.21
N ILE A 217 -1.80 4.10 -22.03
CA ILE A 217 -1.56 3.32 -20.81
C ILE A 217 -2.91 2.82 -20.29
N PHE A 218 -3.13 1.52 -20.24
CA PHE A 218 -4.42 0.95 -19.81
C PHE A 218 -4.31 0.05 -18.58
N SER A 219 -3.08 -0.29 -18.19
CA SER A 219 -2.83 -1.13 -17.01
C SER A 219 -1.60 -0.65 -16.25
N TYR A 220 -1.69 -0.66 -14.93
CA TYR A 220 -0.59 -0.44 -14.01
C TYR A 220 -0.73 -1.41 -12.83
N ASN A 221 0.38 -1.98 -12.40
CA ASN A 221 0.49 -2.80 -11.19
C ASN A 221 1.80 -2.43 -10.50
N ASN A 222 1.79 -2.17 -9.20
CA ASN A 222 2.97 -1.90 -8.38
C ASN A 222 2.85 -2.62 -7.05
N THR A 223 3.29 -3.87 -7.02
CA THR A 223 3.34 -4.65 -5.79
C THR A 223 4.58 -4.33 -4.95
N VAL A 224 5.60 -3.68 -5.52
CA VAL A 224 6.81 -3.23 -4.78
C VAL A 224 6.43 -2.34 -3.61
N GLU A 225 5.50 -1.40 -3.84
CA GLU A 225 4.98 -0.49 -2.82
C GLU A 225 4.53 -1.21 -1.54
N LEU A 226 3.79 -2.31 -1.71
CA LEU A 226 3.23 -3.06 -0.60
C LEU A 226 4.30 -3.79 0.21
N TYR A 227 5.34 -4.31 -0.45
CA TYR A 227 6.45 -4.98 0.25
C TYR A 227 7.40 -3.98 0.92
N HIS A 228 7.55 -2.79 0.37
CA HIS A 228 8.41 -1.74 0.96
C HIS A 228 7.74 -1.04 2.14
N ASN A 229 6.41 -1.06 2.22
CA ASN A 229 5.61 -0.43 3.28
C ASN A 229 4.74 -1.43 4.06
N LEU A 230 5.29 -2.61 4.35
CA LEU A 230 4.60 -3.64 5.13
C LEU A 230 4.16 -3.12 6.51
N PRO A 231 2.94 -3.47 6.98
CA PRO A 231 2.48 -3.19 8.34
C PRO A 231 3.44 -3.72 9.41
N LYS A 232 3.44 -3.10 10.59
CA LYS A 232 4.32 -3.50 11.71
C LYS A 232 4.12 -4.96 12.11
N GLU A 233 2.88 -5.44 12.09
CA GLU A 233 2.50 -6.82 12.39
C GLU A 233 3.18 -7.79 11.40
N SER A 234 3.14 -7.46 10.11
CA SER A 234 3.80 -8.19 9.04
C SER A 234 5.32 -8.20 9.21
N LEU A 235 5.91 -7.05 9.53
CA LEU A 235 7.34 -6.92 9.80
C LEU A 235 7.76 -7.75 11.03
N ARG A 236 6.94 -7.79 12.09
CA ARG A 236 7.18 -8.65 13.27
C ARG A 236 7.10 -10.13 12.92
N ALA A 237 6.16 -10.53 12.06
CA ALA A 237 6.11 -11.89 11.56
C ALA A 237 7.40 -12.24 10.80
N LEU A 238 7.83 -11.42 9.83
CA LEU A 238 9.12 -11.60 9.14
C LEU A 238 10.29 -11.70 10.14
N CYS A 239 10.31 -10.83 11.16
CA CYS A 239 11.33 -10.79 12.20
C CYS A 239 11.34 -12.05 13.09
N GLY A 240 10.19 -12.70 13.27
CA GLY A 240 10.06 -13.91 14.07
C GLY A 240 10.67 -15.16 13.41
N PHE A 241 10.66 -15.21 12.07
CA PHE A 241 11.16 -16.36 11.30
C PHE A 241 12.62 -16.22 10.83
N VAL A 242 13.19 -15.02 10.91
CA VAL A 242 14.54 -14.81 10.43
C VAL A 242 15.57 -15.40 11.40
N GLU A 243 16.39 -16.31 10.91
CA GLU A 243 17.72 -16.56 11.46
C GLU A 243 18.67 -15.56 10.80
N MET A 244 19.25 -14.65 11.59
CA MET A 244 20.04 -13.56 11.02
C MET A 244 21.23 -14.10 10.19
N PRO A 245 21.26 -13.81 8.87
CA PRO A 245 22.39 -14.19 8.04
C PRO A 245 23.65 -13.43 8.48
N LYS A 246 24.84 -13.92 8.09
CA LYS A 246 26.06 -13.10 8.19
C LYS A 246 25.93 -11.98 7.15
N THR A 247 25.66 -10.76 7.60
CA THR A 247 25.33 -9.63 6.73
C THR A 247 26.56 -8.79 6.42
N ASP A 248 26.68 -8.36 5.17
CA ASP A 248 27.52 -7.25 4.75
C ASP A 248 26.56 -6.09 4.39
N ASP A 249 26.68 -4.96 5.09
CA ASP A 249 25.97 -3.69 4.89
C ASP A 249 24.43 -3.68 5.08
N SER A 250 23.96 -3.09 6.19
CA SER A 250 22.54 -2.78 6.39
C SER A 250 22.24 -1.29 6.24
N LEU A 251 21.01 -0.97 5.85
CA LEU A 251 20.52 0.40 5.75
C LEU A 251 19.41 0.62 6.77
N LEU A 252 19.65 1.59 7.67
CA LEU A 252 18.73 1.99 8.72
C LEU A 252 17.85 3.14 8.22
N ASP A 253 16.52 2.97 8.29
CA ASP A 253 15.56 4.04 8.05
C ASP A 253 14.79 4.32 9.37
N ARG A 254 15.28 5.31 10.12
CA ARG A 254 14.69 5.69 11.41
C ARG A 254 13.33 6.36 11.25
N GLU A 255 13.08 7.03 10.13
CA GLU A 255 11.81 7.75 9.90
C GLU A 255 10.68 6.76 9.65
N LYS A 256 10.94 5.73 8.84
CA LYS A 256 10.00 4.63 8.61
C LYS A 256 9.98 3.61 9.75
N GLY A 257 10.95 3.65 10.66
CA GLY A 257 11.06 2.71 11.78
C GLY A 257 11.37 1.29 11.30
N ILE A 258 12.23 1.16 10.29
CA ILE A 258 12.58 -0.11 9.66
C ILE A 258 14.11 -0.25 9.46
N VAL A 259 14.55 -1.50 9.31
CA VAL A 259 15.91 -1.86 8.93
C VAL A 259 15.86 -2.71 7.67
N LYS A 260 16.54 -2.25 6.62
CA LYS A 260 16.80 -3.05 5.41
C LYS A 260 18.08 -3.85 5.62
N VAL A 261 17.92 -5.16 5.80
CA VAL A 261 19.02 -6.09 6.06
C VAL A 261 19.41 -6.76 4.76
N TRP A 262 20.61 -6.48 4.25
CA TRP A 262 21.15 -7.16 3.08
C TRP A 262 21.95 -8.39 3.48
N PHE A 263 21.86 -9.42 2.66
CA PHE A 263 22.57 -10.67 2.85
C PHE A 263 22.85 -11.37 1.53
N THR A 264 23.84 -12.25 1.57
CA THR A 264 24.25 -13.05 0.41
C THR A 264 23.76 -14.49 0.59
N GLU A 265 22.94 -14.97 -0.33
CA GLU A 265 22.72 -16.40 -0.55
C GLU A 265 23.79 -16.91 -1.52
N TYR A 266 24.45 -18.03 -1.21
CA TYR A 266 25.58 -18.52 -2.01
C TYR A 266 25.19 -19.59 -3.05
N GLU A 267 23.99 -20.16 -2.96
CA GLU A 267 23.53 -21.25 -3.82
C GLU A 267 22.08 -21.05 -4.30
N PRO A 268 21.84 -20.35 -5.43
CA PRO A 268 22.81 -19.63 -6.26
C PRO A 268 23.29 -18.32 -5.61
N PHE A 269 24.44 -17.81 -6.05
CA PHE A 269 24.95 -16.51 -5.57
C PHE A 269 23.97 -15.38 -5.89
N GLN A 270 23.33 -14.83 -4.87
CA GLN A 270 22.37 -13.74 -4.97
C GLN A 270 22.50 -12.80 -3.77
N ILE A 271 22.45 -11.50 -4.04
CA ILE A 271 22.33 -10.48 -3.00
C ILE A 271 20.84 -10.22 -2.82
N ARG A 272 20.36 -10.44 -1.60
CA ARG A 272 18.96 -10.28 -1.22
C ARG A 272 18.85 -9.36 -0.03
N TYR A 273 17.64 -8.89 0.21
CA TYR A 273 17.32 -8.14 1.40
C TYR A 273 15.98 -8.53 1.98
N LEU A 274 15.82 -8.24 3.26
CA LEU A 274 14.57 -8.30 3.98
C LEU A 274 14.39 -7.01 4.78
N ILE A 275 13.16 -6.69 5.15
CA ILE A 275 12.82 -5.51 5.94
C ILE A 275 12.36 -5.97 7.33
N LEU A 276 12.97 -5.43 8.38
CA LEU A 276 12.65 -5.70 9.78
C LEU A 276 12.14 -4.44 10.49
N PRO A 277 11.35 -4.58 11.57
CA PRO A 277 10.92 -3.45 12.37
C PRO A 277 12.08 -2.93 13.24
N LEU A 278 12.21 -1.62 13.36
CA LEU A 278 13.12 -0.95 14.29
C LEU A 278 12.31 -0.40 15.48
N GLU A 279 12.12 -1.22 16.51
CA GLU A 279 11.35 -0.88 17.71
C GLU A 279 12.18 -1.12 18.99
N PRO A 280 13.28 -0.39 19.23
CA PRO A 280 14.13 -0.59 20.40
C PRO A 280 13.40 -0.40 21.74
N GLU A 281 12.34 0.41 21.77
CA GLU A 281 11.53 0.70 22.95
C GLU A 281 10.77 -0.50 23.51
N ASN A 282 10.47 -1.50 22.68
CA ASN A 282 9.79 -2.74 23.09
C ASN A 282 10.74 -3.96 23.09
N ASP A 283 12.06 -3.72 22.97
CA ASP A 283 13.08 -4.77 22.84
C ASP A 283 12.80 -5.72 21.65
N PHE A 284 12.24 -5.17 20.57
CA PHE A 284 11.86 -5.87 19.35
C PHE A 284 10.96 -7.07 19.64
N GLU A 285 9.86 -6.81 20.33
CA GLU A 285 8.86 -7.83 20.68
C GLU A 285 8.39 -8.61 19.43
N GLY A 286 8.29 -9.94 19.56
CA GLY A 286 7.90 -10.84 18.46
C GLY A 286 9.04 -11.27 17.53
N CYS A 287 10.19 -10.60 17.56
CA CYS A 287 11.37 -11.01 16.79
C CYS A 287 12.05 -12.27 17.37
N SER A 288 12.75 -13.02 16.51
CA SER A 288 13.64 -14.10 16.93
C SER A 288 14.80 -13.56 17.78
N GLU A 289 15.37 -14.38 18.68
CA GLU A 289 16.51 -13.94 19.50
C GLU A 289 17.75 -13.56 18.65
N SER A 290 17.91 -14.20 17.48
CA SER A 290 18.96 -13.83 16.54
C SER A 290 18.72 -12.42 15.97
N ALA A 291 17.48 -12.10 15.58
CA ALA A 291 17.09 -10.80 15.07
C ALA A 291 17.22 -9.71 16.13
N LYS A 292 16.74 -9.97 17.36
CA LYS A 292 16.94 -9.05 18.49
C LYS A 292 18.40 -8.75 18.75
N THR A 293 19.23 -9.79 18.79
CA THR A 293 20.67 -9.64 18.98
C THR A 293 21.24 -8.73 17.90
N TYR A 294 20.91 -8.95 16.63
CA TYR A 294 21.36 -8.08 15.55
C TYR A 294 20.87 -6.64 15.69
N LEU A 295 19.56 -6.43 15.86
CA LEU A 295 18.92 -5.11 15.90
C LEU A 295 19.46 -4.26 17.07
N ARG A 296 19.79 -4.87 18.21
CA ARG A 296 20.43 -4.20 19.36
C ARG A 296 21.84 -3.69 19.07
N HIS A 297 22.57 -4.30 18.13
CA HIS A 297 23.95 -3.93 17.78
C HIS A 297 24.04 -2.93 16.62
N LEU A 298 22.91 -2.54 16.02
CA LEU A 298 22.92 -1.49 15.01
C LEU A 298 23.40 -0.19 15.65
N PRO A 299 24.41 0.48 15.06
CA PRO A 299 25.00 1.66 15.66
C PRO A 299 23.93 2.73 15.88
N ASN A 300 23.88 3.23 17.11
CA ASN A 300 23.04 4.36 17.40
C ASN A 300 23.76 5.59 16.83
N ASP A 301 23.10 6.44 16.03
CA ASP A 301 23.75 7.64 15.46
C ASP A 301 24.21 8.63 16.55
N SER A 302 23.77 8.43 17.81
CA SER A 302 24.34 9.10 18.98
C SER A 302 25.81 8.76 19.24
N ASP A 303 26.32 7.66 18.68
CA ASP A 303 27.71 7.21 18.86
C ASP A 303 28.65 7.74 17.75
N LYS A 304 28.10 8.51 16.79
CA LYS A 304 28.84 9.16 15.70
C LYS A 304 29.04 10.67 15.90
N ASN A 305 28.63 11.23 17.04
CA ASN A 305 28.83 12.65 17.41
C ASN A 305 29.81 12.80 18.57
#